data_AF-A0A4Q3L023-F1
#
_entry.id   AF-A0A4Q3L023-F1
#
_cell.length_a   1.000
_cell.length_b   1.000
_cell.length_c   1.000
_cell.angle_alpha   90.00
_cell.angle_beta   90.00
_cell.angle_gamma   90.00
#
_symmetry.space_group_name_H-M   'P 1'
#
loop_
_entity.id
_entity.type
_entity.pdbx_description
1 polymer ?
#
loop_
_entity_poly.entity_id
_entity_poly.type
_entity_poly.pdbx_seq_one_letter_code
_entity_poly.pdbx_strand_id
1 'polypeptide(L)'
;MSVAILSGFLCSIIAFVSAKFRKDSLRMTGNPVVDFFLGSELNPRLFGILDFKMFLEVRIPWFILFFLSLGTCLKQYELYGKPSMEAVFLLFAHYLYAGACAKGEHLIITTWDMYYEKLGF
;
A
#
# COMPACT_ATOMS: atom_id res chain seq x y z
N MET A 1 5.35 5.04 13.69
CA MET A 1 6.30 4.25 12.87
C MET A 1 6.39 2.80 13.33
N SER A 2 6.67 2.49 14.60
CA SER A 2 6.83 1.10 15.07
C SER A 2 5.62 0.19 14.81
N VAL A 3 4.40 0.72 14.97
CA VAL A 3 3.16 -0.02 14.68
C VAL A 3 3.05 -0.39 13.20
N ALA A 4 3.41 0.52 12.29
CA ALA A 4 3.36 0.29 10.85
C ALA A 4 4.33 -0.82 10.42
N ILE A 5 5.53 -0.84 11.03
CA ILE A 5 6.55 -1.87 10.77
C ILE A 5 6.02 -3.24 11.24
N LEU A 6 5.52 -3.33 12.47
CA LEU A 6 4.96 -4.57 13.01
C LEU A 6 3.76 -5.07 12.19
N SER A 7 2.87 -4.16 11.77
CA SER A 7 1.73 -4.53 10.91
C SER A 7 2.16 -4.99 9.52
N GLY A 8 3.23 -4.42 8.95
CA GLY A 8 3.79 -4.87 7.67
C GLY A 8 4.29 -6.30 7.75
N PHE A 9 5.14 -6.60 8.74
CA PHE A 9 5.64 -7.97 8.94
C PHE A 9 4.51 -8.97 9.19
N LEU A 10 3.51 -8.59 10.00
CA LEU A 10 2.34 -9.45 10.23
C LEU A 10 1.54 -9.70 8.95
N CYS A 11 1.29 -8.67 8.15
CA CYS A 11 0.51 -8.79 6.91
C CYS A 11 1.18 -9.73 5.91
N SER A 12 2.50 -9.62 5.71
CA SER A 12 3.23 -10.48 4.78
C SER A 12 3.36 -11.93 5.27
N ILE A 13 3.50 -12.13 6.59
CA ILE A 13 3.44 -13.49 7.19
C ILE A 13 2.06 -14.12 6.94
N ILE A 14 0.98 -13.38 7.17
CA ILE A 14 -0.38 -13.87 6.95
C ILE A 14 -0.61 -14.19 5.47
N ALA A 15 -0.15 -13.33 4.55
CA ALA A 15 -0.24 -13.55 3.11
C ALA A 15 0.51 -14.82 2.68
N PHE A 16 1.76 -15.00 3.16
CA PHE A 16 2.58 -16.16 2.86
C PHE A 16 1.98 -17.47 3.39
N VAL A 17 1.48 -17.47 4.63
CA VAL A 17 0.83 -18.64 5.24
C VAL A 17 -0.49 -18.96 4.53
N SER A 18 -1.32 -17.96 4.27
CA SER A 18 -2.59 -18.11 3.54
C SER A 18 -2.40 -18.75 2.17
N ALA A 19 -1.42 -18.27 1.41
CA ALA A 19 -1.08 -18.81 0.09
C ALA A 19 -0.64 -20.28 0.16
N LYS A 20 0.16 -20.64 1.16
CA LYS A 20 0.61 -22.04 1.38
C LYS A 20 -0.56 -22.96 1.74
N PHE A 21 -1.53 -22.48 2.52
CA PHE A 21 -2.74 -23.23 2.85
C PHE A 21 -3.68 -23.40 1.65
N ARG A 22 -3.78 -22.39 0.77
CA ARG A 22 -4.63 -22.42 -0.43
C ARG A 22 -4.00 -23.18 -1.61
N LYS A 23 -2.70 -23.52 -1.54
CA LYS A 23 -1.92 -24.18 -2.61
C LYS A 23 -1.87 -23.41 -3.94
N ASP A 24 -2.20 -22.12 -3.94
CA ASP A 24 -2.20 -21.25 -5.12
C ASP A 24 -0.83 -20.59 -5.36
N SER A 25 0.24 -21.37 -5.17
CA SER A 25 1.60 -20.87 -5.31
C SER A 25 2.02 -20.81 -6.77
N LEU A 26 2.12 -19.61 -7.33
CA LEU A 26 2.57 -19.40 -8.71
C LEU A 26 4.09 -19.13 -8.72
N ARG A 27 4.85 -19.83 -9.57
CA ARG A 27 6.30 -19.58 -9.82
C ARG A 27 7.16 -19.50 -8.54
N MET A 28 7.24 -20.59 -7.78
CA MET A 28 8.08 -20.68 -6.57
C MET A 28 9.53 -21.02 -6.91
N THR A 29 10.50 -20.41 -6.22
CA THR A 29 11.94 -20.68 -6.40
C THR A 29 12.42 -21.83 -5.51
N GLY A 30 11.67 -22.17 -4.46
CA GLY A 30 11.97 -23.29 -3.56
C GLY A 30 12.87 -22.91 -2.38
N ASN A 31 13.30 -21.64 -2.29
CA ASN A 31 13.96 -21.08 -1.12
C ASN A 31 12.95 -20.27 -0.29
N PRO A 32 12.64 -20.68 0.95
CA PRO A 32 11.57 -20.08 1.75
C PRO A 32 11.83 -18.60 2.11
N VAL A 33 13.08 -18.14 2.15
CA VAL A 33 13.39 -16.73 2.42
C VAL A 33 13.05 -15.88 1.19
N VAL A 34 13.47 -16.33 0.01
CA VAL A 34 13.24 -15.63 -1.25
C VAL A 34 11.75 -15.62 -1.60
N ASP A 35 11.07 -16.74 -1.38
CA ASP A 35 9.63 -16.88 -1.62
C ASP A 35 8.78 -16.06 -0.62
N PHE A 36 9.32 -15.70 0.55
CA PHE A 36 8.67 -14.78 1.50
C PHE A 36 8.74 -13.33 1.01
N PHE A 37 9.90 -12.89 0.53
CA PHE A 37 10.08 -11.51 0.01
C PHE A 37 9.40 -11.30 -1.34
N LEU A 38 9.49 -12.25 -2.26
CA LEU A 38 8.86 -12.15 -3.58
C LEU A 38 7.38 -12.49 -3.59
N GLY A 39 6.85 -13.08 -2.52
CA GLY A 39 5.47 -13.53 -2.47
C GLY A 39 5.21 -14.86 -3.20
N SER A 40 4.14 -15.53 -2.77
CA SER A 40 3.74 -16.85 -3.26
C SER A 40 2.47 -16.83 -4.10
N GLU A 41 1.54 -15.91 -3.81
CA GLU A 41 0.27 -15.73 -4.53
C GLU A 41 0.32 -14.45 -5.37
N LEU A 42 -0.28 -14.48 -6.57
CA LEU A 42 -0.33 -13.31 -7.46
C LEU A 42 -1.24 -12.22 -6.87
N ASN A 43 -2.50 -12.57 -6.57
CA ASN A 43 -3.53 -11.67 -6.05
C ASN A 43 -4.32 -12.34 -4.90
N PRO A 44 -3.87 -12.22 -3.64
CA PRO A 44 -4.59 -12.77 -2.49
C PRO A 44 -5.93 -12.05 -2.32
N ARG A 45 -7.02 -12.80 -2.54
CA ARG A 45 -8.38 -12.30 -2.38
C ARG A 45 -8.97 -12.69 -1.03
N LEU A 46 -9.43 -11.71 -0.26
CA LEU A 46 -10.25 -11.93 0.94
C LEU A 46 -11.71 -12.09 0.51
N PHE A 47 -12.30 -13.26 0.82
CA PHE A 47 -13.69 -13.59 0.48
C PHE A 47 -14.06 -13.48 -1.02
N GLY A 48 -13.07 -13.42 -1.93
CA GLY A 48 -13.29 -13.29 -3.37
C GLY A 48 -13.70 -11.89 -3.84
N ILE A 49 -13.91 -10.95 -2.92
CA ILE A 49 -14.44 -9.60 -3.21
C ILE A 49 -13.33 -8.54 -3.12
N LEU A 50 -12.39 -8.71 -2.18
CA LEU A 50 -11.36 -7.71 -1.90
C LEU A 50 -9.98 -8.23 -2.34
N ASP A 51 -9.38 -7.55 -3.32
CA ASP A 51 -8.00 -7.77 -3.72
C ASP A 51 -7.07 -6.93 -2.84
N PHE A 52 -6.25 -7.61 -2.03
CA PHE A 52 -5.34 -6.92 -1.10
C PHE A 52 -4.28 -6.11 -1.81
N LYS A 53 -3.88 -6.51 -3.01
CA LYS A 53 -2.79 -5.87 -3.73
C LYS A 53 -3.19 -4.48 -4.22
N MET A 54 -4.37 -4.39 -4.84
CA MET A 54 -4.95 -3.10 -5.24
C MET A 54 -5.26 -2.20 -4.05
N PHE A 55 -5.69 -2.79 -2.92
CA PHE A 55 -5.98 -2.03 -1.71
C PHE A 55 -4.72 -1.44 -1.06
N LEU A 56 -3.64 -2.22 -0.99
CA LEU A 56 -2.35 -1.81 -0.43
C LEU A 56 -1.58 -0.86 -1.35
N GLU A 57 -1.73 -0.95 -2.67
CA GLU A 57 -1.02 -0.07 -3.62
C GLU A 57 -1.67 1.33 -3.70
N VAL A 58 -3.00 1.40 -3.70
CA VAL A 58 -3.73 2.63 -4.07
C VAL A 58 -4.46 3.27 -2.89
N ARG A 59 -5.21 2.48 -2.11
CA ARG A 59 -6.22 3.01 -1.17
C ARG A 59 -5.62 3.38 0.18
N ILE A 60 -4.70 2.57 0.71
CA ILE A 60 -4.08 2.84 2.01
C ILE A 60 -3.00 3.94 1.93
N PRO A 61 -1.94 3.81 1.10
CA PRO A 61 -0.76 4.66 1.22
C PRO A 61 -1.04 6.11 0.82
N TRP A 62 -1.74 6.34 -0.30
CA TRP A 62 -1.98 7.70 -0.81
C TRP A 62 -2.88 8.53 0.10
N PHE A 63 -3.90 7.90 0.70
CA PHE A 63 -4.76 8.58 1.66
C PHE A 63 -4.04 8.80 3.00
N ILE A 64 -3.22 7.87 3.46
CA ILE A 64 -2.38 8.09 4.65
C ILE A 64 -1.40 9.24 4.43
N LEU A 65 -0.74 9.34 3.27
CA LEU A 65 0.17 10.45 2.95
C LEU A 65 -0.56 11.80 2.92
N PHE A 66 -1.77 11.82 2.37
CA PHE A 66 -2.63 13.01 2.41
C PHE A 66 -2.98 13.42 3.84
N PHE A 67 -3.46 12.48 4.67
CA PHE A 67 -3.80 12.77 6.08
C PHE A 67 -2.57 13.15 6.91
N LEU A 68 -1.40 12.58 6.61
CA LEU A 68 -0.15 12.94 7.27
C LEU A 68 0.24 14.38 6.92
N SER A 69 0.14 14.76 5.64
CA SER A 69 0.42 16.13 5.17
C SER A 69 -0.58 17.15 5.75
N LEU A 70 -1.84 16.74 5.95
CA LEU A 70 -2.84 17.54 6.65
C LEU A 70 -2.51 17.71 8.13
N GLY A 71 -2.10 16.62 8.79
CA GLY A 71 -1.65 16.64 10.18
C GLY A 71 -0.43 17.55 10.40
N THR A 72 0.53 17.56 9.47
CA THR A 72 1.70 18.46 9.57
C THR A 72 1.30 19.93 9.40
N CYS A 73 0.40 20.25 8.46
CA CYS A 73 -0.10 21.61 8.28
C CYS A 73 -0.86 22.11 9.52
N LEU A 74 -1.75 21.29 10.09
CA LEU A 74 -2.46 21.62 11.32
C LEU A 74 -1.50 21.81 12.49
N LYS A 75 -0.47 20.95 12.60
CA LYS A 75 0.50 21.08 13.69
C LYS A 75 1.35 22.35 13.57
N GLN A 76 1.73 22.73 12.35
CA GLN A 76 2.43 23.99 12.11
C GLN A 76 1.53 25.20 12.44
N TYR A 77 0.24 25.11 12.13
CA TYR A 77 -0.73 26.15 12.48
C TYR A 77 -0.83 26.33 14.01
N GLU A 78 -0.91 25.25 14.79
CA GLU A 78 -0.91 25.32 16.26
C GLU A 78 0.37 25.94 16.85
N LEU A 79 1.54 25.57 16.30
CA LEU A 79 2.83 25.97 16.87
C LEU A 79 3.25 27.39 16.49
N TYR A 80 2.96 27.80 15.25
CA TYR A 80 3.48 29.04 14.67
C TYR A 80 2.38 30.05 14.29
N GLY A 81 1.10 29.69 14.44
CA GLY A 81 -0.05 30.52 14.05
C GLY A 81 -0.24 30.67 12.54
N LYS A 82 0.65 30.09 11.72
CA LYS A 82 0.60 30.07 10.26
C LYS A 82 1.24 28.80 9.72
N PRO A 83 0.64 28.12 8.73
CA PRO A 83 1.31 27.03 8.04
C PRO A 83 2.39 27.56 7.10
N SER A 84 3.44 26.78 6.85
CA SER A 84 4.41 27.12 5.82
C SER A 84 3.77 26.97 4.44
N MET A 85 4.07 27.91 3.52
CA MET A 85 3.50 27.87 2.16
C MET A 85 3.95 26.64 1.38
N GLU A 86 5.17 26.17 1.67
CA GLU A 86 5.74 24.93 1.15
C GLU A 86 4.94 23.71 1.60
N ALA A 87 4.52 23.66 2.87
CA ALA A 87 3.70 22.58 3.40
C ALA A 87 2.29 22.56 2.77
N VAL A 88 1.68 23.74 2.56
CA VAL A 88 0.38 23.87 1.88
C VAL A 88 0.46 23.44 0.41
N PHE A 89 1.54 23.80 -0.28
CA PHE A 89 1.79 23.33 -1.65
C PHE A 89 1.89 21.80 -1.71
N LEU A 90 2.62 21.19 -0.77
CA LEU A 90 2.76 19.74 -0.68
C LEU A 90 1.41 19.05 -0.39
N LEU A 91 0.60 19.62 0.50
CA LEU A 91 -0.75 19.13 0.79
C LEU A 91 -1.65 19.14 -0.45
N PHE A 92 -1.59 20.23 -1.23
CA PHE A 92 -2.34 20.34 -2.47
C PHE A 92 -1.86 19.31 -3.51
N ALA A 93 -0.55 19.07 -3.62
CA ALA A 93 0.01 18.04 -4.49
C ALA A 93 -0.49 16.63 -4.11
N HIS A 94 -0.48 16.28 -2.82
CA HIS A 94 -1.00 15.00 -2.34
C HIS A 94 -2.51 14.85 -2.57
N TYR A 95 -3.27 15.93 -2.40
CA TYR A 95 -4.71 15.94 -2.68
C TYR A 95 -5.01 15.67 -4.15
N LEU A 96 -4.34 16.38 -5.07
CA LEU A 96 -4.48 16.17 -6.50
C LEU A 96 -4.07 14.76 -6.91
N TYR A 97 -2.96 14.27 -6.36
CA TYR A 97 -2.44 12.95 -6.70
C TYR A 97 -3.35 11.83 -6.21
N ALA A 98 -3.77 11.86 -4.94
CA ALA A 98 -4.71 10.87 -4.40
C ALA A 98 -6.06 10.89 -5.17
N GLY A 99 -6.53 12.08 -5.55
CA GLY A 99 -7.71 12.23 -6.39
C GLY A 99 -7.54 11.67 -7.81
N ALA A 100 -6.37 11.86 -8.42
CA ALA A 100 -6.04 11.30 -9.73
C ALA A 100 -5.98 9.76 -9.68
N CYS A 101 -5.33 9.20 -8.65
CA CYS A 101 -5.29 7.75 -8.43
C CYS A 101 -6.68 7.16 -8.22
N ALA A 102 -7.55 7.82 -7.46
CA ALA A 102 -8.92 7.36 -7.23
C ALA A 102 -9.77 7.39 -8.51
N LYS A 103 -9.58 8.37 -9.40
CA LYS A 103 -10.28 8.44 -10.70
C LYS A 103 -9.70 7.44 -11.72
N GLY A 104 -8.38 7.28 -11.71
CA GLY A 104 -7.62 6.41 -12.61
C GLY A 104 -7.45 4.97 -12.12
N GLU A 105 -8.19 4.54 -11.10
CA GLU A 105 -8.01 3.22 -10.47
C GLU A 105 -8.11 2.06 -11.48
N HIS A 106 -8.94 2.21 -12.51
CA HIS A 106 -9.10 1.27 -13.62
C HIS A 106 -7.87 1.13 -14.54
N LEU A 107 -6.90 2.06 -14.47
CA LEU A 107 -5.64 1.96 -15.23
C LEU A 107 -4.59 1.17 -14.45
N ILE A 108 -4.71 1.12 -13.12
CA ILE A 108 -3.71 0.53 -12.22
C ILE A 108 -3.66 -0.98 -12.38
N ILE A 109 -4.79 -1.61 -12.73
CA ILE A 109 -4.83 -3.06 -13.00
C ILE A 109 -3.92 -3.51 -14.14
N THR A 110 -3.48 -2.61 -15.03
CA THR A 110 -2.58 -2.95 -16.16
C THR A 110 -1.10 -2.78 -15.83
N THR A 111 -0.78 -2.33 -14.61
CA THR A 111 0.59 -2.09 -14.19
C THR A 111 1.35 -3.40 -13.98
N TRP A 112 2.67 -3.30 -14.02
CA TRP A 112 3.55 -4.44 -13.83
C TRP A 112 3.36 -5.11 -12.47
N ASP A 113 3.27 -4.29 -11.41
CA ASP A 113 3.04 -4.79 -10.06
C ASP A 113 1.80 -5.66 -10.09
N MET A 114 0.65 -5.12 -10.52
CA MET A 114 -0.62 -5.85 -10.51
C MET A 114 -0.67 -7.10 -11.41
N TYR A 115 -0.08 -7.07 -12.61
CA TYR A 115 -0.14 -8.19 -13.57
C TYR A 115 0.89 -9.29 -13.37
N TYR A 116 2.12 -8.94 -12.97
CA TYR A 116 3.28 -9.85 -13.06
C TYR A 116 3.96 -10.12 -11.73
N GLU A 117 3.95 -9.15 -10.81
CA GLU A 117 4.60 -9.28 -9.51
C GLU A 117 3.70 -10.06 -8.54
N LYS A 118 4.29 -10.74 -7.55
CA LYS A 118 3.52 -11.47 -6.53
C LYS A 118 3.48 -10.63 -5.26
N LEU A 119 2.44 -10.81 -4.46
CA LEU A 119 2.32 -10.04 -3.22
C LEU A 119 3.31 -10.59 -2.17
N GLY A 120 4.42 -9.85 -1.99
CA GLY A 120 5.51 -10.14 -1.06
C GLY A 120 5.52 -9.24 0.18
N PHE A 121 6.67 -9.17 0.86
CA PHE A 121 6.92 -8.22 1.96
C PHE A 121 7.36 -6.86 1.45
#